data_AF-R9LZ08-F1
#
_entry.id   AF-R9LZ08-F1
#
_cell.length_a   1.000
_cell.length_b   1.000
_cell.length_c   1.000
_cell.angle_alpha   90.00
_cell.angle_beta   90.00
_cell.angle_gamma   90.00
#
_symmetry.space_group_name_H-M   'P 1'
#
loop_
_entity.id
_entity.type
_entity.pdbx_description
1 polymer ?
#
loop_
_entity_poly.entity_id
_entity_poly.type
_entity_poly.pdbx_seq_one_letter_code
_entity_poly.pdbx_strand_id
1 'polypeptide(L)' 'MDELKISKRTEPVMFSIRIDKSLVDFYDRLAQQTNRSRNEVIGMALEFARDKIKIEEER' A
#
# COMPACT_ATOMS: atom_id res chain seq x y z
N MET A 1 35.72 5.67 -17.90
CA MET A 1 34.43 5.42 -18.57
C MET A 1 33.50 5.05 -17.45
N ASP A 2 32.81 6.03 -16.89
CA ASP A 2 32.01 5.83 -15.68
C ASP A 2 30.60 5.43 -16.12
N GLU A 3 30.28 4.15 -15.90
CA GLU A 3 28.96 3.62 -16.22
C GLU A 3 27.93 4.11 -15.21
N LEU A 4 26.84 4.72 -15.70
CA LEU A 4 25.66 5.01 -14.89
C LEU A 4 24.87 3.71 -14.66
N LYS A 5 24.97 3.15 -13.46
CA LYS A 5 24.15 2.00 -13.04
C LYS A 5 22.81 2.47 -12.48
N ILE A 6 21.74 2.23 -13.23
CA ILE A 6 20.37 2.39 -12.74
C ILE A 6 19.93 1.08 -12.09
N SER A 7 19.83 1.05 -10.76
CA SER A 7 19.22 -0.08 -10.04
C SER A 7 17.75 0.20 -9.72
N LYS A 8 16.82 -0.56 -10.31
CA LYS A 8 15.44 -0.67 -9.82
C LYS A 8 15.42 -1.56 -8.57
N ARG A 9 15.76 -1.01 -7.41
CA ARG A 9 15.37 -1.63 -6.14
C ARG A 9 14.30 -0.74 -5.53
N THR A 10 13.04 -1.07 -5.80
CA THR A 10 11.94 -0.59 -4.96
C THR A 10 12.00 -1.40 -3.69
N GLU A 11 12.90 -1.01 -2.78
CA GLU A 11 12.96 -1.62 -1.47
C GLU A 11 11.63 -1.33 -0.75
N PRO A 12 11.00 -2.33 -0.11
CA PRO A 12 9.80 -2.10 0.66
C PRO A 12 10.14 -1.10 1.78
N VAL A 13 9.51 0.07 1.73
CA VAL A 13 9.68 1.11 2.74
C VAL A 13 8.60 0.97 3.82
N MET A 14 9.02 1.01 5.08
CA MET A 14 8.10 1.07 6.21
C MET A 14 7.70 2.52 6.48
N PHE A 15 6.41 2.78 6.58
CA PHE A 15 5.88 4.08 6.96
C PHE A 15 4.73 3.92 7.95
N SER A 16 4.54 4.93 8.82
CA SER A 16 3.48 4.93 9.83
C SER A 16 2.35 5.86 9.39
N ILE A 17 1.11 5.36 9.42
CA ILE A 17 -0.10 6.14 9.14
C ILE A 17 -1.04 6.13 10.34
N ARG A 18 -1.75 7.24 10.54
CA ARG A 18 -2.87 7.30 11.48
C ARG A 18 -4.15 6.93 10.74
N ILE A 19 -4.76 5.82 11.14
CA ILE A 19 -6.03 5.35 10.58
C ILE A 19 -6.99 5.01 11.71
N ASP A 20 -8.28 4.99 11.39
CA ASP A 20 -9.31 4.59 12.34
C ASP A 20 -9.17 3.10 12.71
N LYS A 21 -9.46 2.77 13.98
CA LYS A 21 -9.37 1.40 14.49
C LYS A 21 -10.29 0.43 13.73
N SER A 22 -11.47 0.88 13.30
CA SER A 22 -12.42 0.06 12.53
C SER A 22 -11.82 -0.44 11.21
N LEU A 23 -10.96 0.36 10.57
CA LEU A 23 -10.27 -0.01 9.35
C LEU A 23 -9.23 -1.11 9.62
N VAL A 24 -8.50 -1.00 10.74
CA VAL A 24 -7.54 -2.02 11.18
C VAL A 24 -8.25 -3.35 11.43
N ASP A 25 -9.35 -3.32 12.19
CA ASP A 25 -10.15 -4.51 12.53
C ASP A 25 -10.78 -5.17 11.28
N PHE A 26 -11.12 -4.37 10.26
CA PHE A 26 -11.55 -4.89 8.96
C PHE A 26 -10.43 -5.66 8.26
N TYR A 27 -9.25 -5.06 8.13
CA TYR A 27 -8.11 -5.70 7.46
C TYR A 27 -7.59 -6.92 8.22
N ASP A 28 -7.69 -6.94 9.54
CA ASP A 28 -7.33 -8.11 10.35
C ASP A 28 -8.22 -9.32 10.08
N ARG A 29 -9.54 -9.11 10.03
CA ARG A 29 -10.47 -10.18 9.68
C ARG A 29 -10.24 -10.69 8.27
N LEU A 30 -9.99 -9.78 7.32
CA LEU A 30 -9.72 -10.14 5.94
C LEU A 30 -8.39 -10.92 5.79
N ALA A 31 -7.35 -10.52 6.52
CA ALA A 31 -6.08 -11.22 6.57
C ALA A 31 -6.23 -12.65 7.12
N GLN A 32 -7.00 -12.83 8.19
CA GLN A 32 -7.31 -14.15 8.76
C GLN A 32 -8.08 -15.04 7.77
N GLN A 33 -9.11 -14.49 7.11
CA GLN A 33 -9.93 -15.24 6.15
C GLN A 33 -9.15 -15.66 4.90
N THR A 34 -8.18 -14.85 4.47
CA THR A 34 -7.40 -15.09 3.25
C THR A 34 -6.07 -15.81 3.50
N ASN A 35 -5.74 -16.09 4.77
CA ASN A 35 -4.45 -16.62 5.22
C ASN A 35 -3.26 -15.81 4.68
N ARG A 36 -3.36 -14.48 4.78
CA ARG A 36 -2.33 -13.51 4.35
C ARG A 36 -1.96 -12.60 5.50
N SER A 37 -0.80 -11.95 5.40
CA SER A 37 -0.44 -10.90 6.35
C SER A 37 -1.30 -9.64 6.14
N ARG A 38 -1.51 -8.87 7.20
CA ARG A 38 -2.20 -7.57 7.12
C ARG A 38 -1.52 -6.64 6.10
N ASN A 39 -0.19 -6.64 6.06
CA ASN A 39 0.58 -5.80 5.14
C ASN A 39 0.35 -6.19 3.67
N GLU A 40 0.24 -7.48 3.35
CA GLU A 40 -0.09 -7.91 1.99
C GLU A 40 -1.50 -7.48 1.58
N VAL A 41 -2.48 -7.61 2.48
CA VAL A 41 -3.86 -7.19 2.20
C VAL A 41 -3.95 -5.67 2.02
N ILE A 42 -3.27 -4.91 2.87
CA ILE A 42 -3.18 -3.44 2.74
C ILE A 42 -2.48 -3.07 1.44
N GLY A 43 -1.37 -3.73 1.09
CA GLY A 43 -0.66 -3.51 -0.16
C GLY A 43 -1.56 -3.70 -1.39
N MET A 44 -2.29 -4.83 -1.45
CA MET A 44 -3.25 -5.09 -2.53
C MET A 44 -4.37 -4.03 -2.58
N ALA A 45 -4.87 -3.58 -1.42
CA ALA A 45 -5.88 -2.54 -1.35
C ALA A 45 -5.36 -1.19 -1.86
N LEU A 46 -4.11 -0.84 -1.52
CA LEU A 46 -3.46 0.39 -1.99
C LEU A 46 -3.19 0.36 -3.50
N GLU A 47 -2.73 -0.78 -4.03
CA GLU A 47 -2.56 -0.98 -5.47
C GLU A 47 -3.88 -0.79 -6.22
N PHE A 48 -4.96 -1.40 -5.71
CA PHE A 48 -6.29 -1.24 -6.29
C PHE A 48 -6.83 0.20 -6.17
N ALA A 49 -6.56 0.87 -5.05
CA ALA A 49 -6.99 2.25 -4.84
C ALA A 49 -6.26 3.22 -5.77
N ARG A 50 -4.99 2.95 -6.11
CA ARG A 50 -4.16 3.82 -6.97
C ARG A 50 -4.88 4.19 -8.27
N ASP A 51 -5.50 3.21 -8.92
CA ASP A 51 -6.16 3.42 -10.22
C ASP A 51 -7.54 4.10 -10.10
N LYS A 52 -8.05 4.24 -8.87
CA LYS A 52 -9.36 4.86 -8.57
C LYS A 52 -9.25 6.25 -7.97
N ILE A 53 -8.07 6.64 -7.49
CA ILE A 53 -7.82 7.99 -6.97
C ILE A 53 -7.88 8.96 -8.15
N LYS A 54 -8.84 9.88 -8.09
CA LYS A 54 -8.94 11.02 -9.02
C LYS A 54 -8.68 12.29 -8.23
N ILE A 55 -7.88 13.18 -8.81
CA ILE A 55 -7.70 14.53 -8.31
C ILE A 55 -8.79 15.37 -8.99
N GLU A 56 -9.72 15.90 -8.20
CA GLU A 56 -10.57 16.99 -8.67
C GLU A 56 -9.77 18.27 -8.49
N GLU A 57 -9.37 18.90 -9.60
CA GLU A 57 -8.80 20.24 -9.53
C GLU A 57 -9.93 21.20 -9.14
N GLU A 58 -9.74 21.94 -8.04
CA GLU A 58 -10.64 23.03 -7.65
C GLU A 58 -10.73 24.04 -8.81
N ARG A 59 -11.96 24.32 -9.24
CA ARG A 59 -12.27 25.43 -10.14
C ARG A 59 -12.37 26.73 -9.38
#